data_AF-A0A840RR21-F1
#
_entry.id   AF-A0A840RR21-F1
#
_cell.length_a   1.000
_cell.length_b   1.000
_cell.length_c   1.000
_cell.angle_alpha   90.00
_cell.angle_beta   90.00
_cell.angle_gamma   90.00
#
_symmetry.space_group_name_H-M   'P 1'
#
loop_
_entity.id
_entity.type
_entity.pdbx_description
1 polymer ?
#
loop_
_entity_poly.entity_id
_entity_poly.type
_entity_poly.pdbx_seq_one_letter_code
_entity_poly.pdbx_strand_id
1 'polypeptide(L)' 'MSTYRELQEQIEQLRQQAEEVRKVELADVILEIKTKMQEYGITGADLGLMGKKRVMKTSPAPLGSNEPEQPASEHTEM' A
#
# COMPACT_ATOMS: atom_id res chain seq x y z
N MET A 1 -6.12 -35.36 36.55
CA MET A 1 -5.81 -33.92 36.47
C MET A 1 -4.74 -33.77 35.44
N SER A 2 -5.01 -33.07 34.34
CA SER A 2 -3.99 -32.77 33.33
C SER A 2 -2.89 -31.96 34.00
N THR A 3 -1.63 -32.31 33.75
CA THR A 3 -0.51 -31.56 34.33
C THR A 3 -0.43 -30.19 33.67
N TYR A 4 0.18 -29.22 34.37
CA TYR A 4 0.36 -27.86 33.84
C TYR A 4 1.01 -27.86 32.44
N ARG A 5 1.96 -28.78 32.22
CA ARG A 5 2.65 -28.94 30.94
C ARG A 5 1.72 -29.42 29.82
N GLU A 6 0.86 -30.41 30.08
CA GLU A 6 -0.12 -30.88 29.09
C GLU A 6 -1.15 -29.79 28.73
N LEU A 7 -1.50 -28.92 29.68
CA LEU A 7 -2.36 -27.77 29.41
C LEU A 7 -1.65 -26.71 28.56
N GLN A 8 -0.35 -26.48 28.77
CA GLN A 8 0.44 -25.57 27.93
C GLN A 8 0.54 -26.08 26.49
N GLU A 9 0.83 -27.36 26.29
CA GLU A 9 0.90 -27.97 24.94
C GLU A 9 -0.45 -27.84 24.20
N GLN A 10 -1.57 -28.06 24.88
CA GLN A 10 -2.91 -27.85 24.30
C GLN A 10 -3.19 -26.38 23.95
N ILE A 11 -2.76 -25.43 24.77
CA ILE A 11 -2.92 -23.99 24.47
C ILE A 11 -2.15 -23.61 23.22
N GLU A 12 -0.93 -24.12 23.04
CA GLU A 12 -0.13 -23.86 21.84
C GLU A 12 -0.79 -24.43 20.58
N GLN A 13 -1.30 -25.66 20.65
CA GLN A 13 -2.04 -26.27 19.55
C GLN A 13 -3.30 -25.48 19.20
N LEU A 14 -4.11 -25.10 20.20
CA LEU A 14 -5.32 -24.29 20.00
C LEU A 14 -5.00 -22.91 19.42
N ARG A 15 -3.88 -22.30 19.81
CA ARG A 15 -3.41 -21.03 19.24
C ARG A 15 -3.06 -21.17 17.77
N GLN A 16 -2.31 -22.20 17.40
CA GLN A 16 -1.96 -22.46 15.99
C GLN A 16 -3.23 -22.71 15.15
N GLN A 17 -4.16 -23.50 15.66
CA GLN A 17 -5.45 -23.74 15.00
C GLN A 17 -6.26 -22.45 14.84
N ALA A 18 -6.33 -21.61 15.87
CA ALA A 18 -7.02 -20.32 15.79
C ALA A 18 -6.40 -19.38 14.74
N GLU A 19 -5.07 -19.36 14.62
CA GLU A 19 -4.40 -18.58 13.58
C GLU A 19 -4.65 -19.12 12.18
N GLU A 20 -4.69 -20.44 12.00
CA GLU A 20 -5.02 -21.07 10.73
C GLU A 20 -6.46 -20.76 10.31
N VAL A 21 -7.42 -20.95 11.22
CA VAL A 21 -8.83 -20.59 10.99
C VAL A 21 -8.96 -19.11 10.64
N ARG A 22 -8.28 -18.21 11.35
CA ARG A 22 -8.29 -16.77 11.04
C ARG A 22 -7.79 -16.48 9.62
N LYS A 23 -6.75 -17.17 9.15
CA LYS A 23 -6.24 -17.00 7.78
C LYS A 23 -7.25 -17.49 6.75
N VAL A 24 -7.89 -18.62 7.00
CA VAL A 24 -8.91 -19.21 6.13
C VAL A 24 -10.14 -18.30 6.05
N GLU A 25 -10.69 -17.89 7.20
CA GLU A 25 -11.85 -16.99 7.27
C GLU A 25 -11.54 -15.64 6.59
N LEU A 26 -10.33 -15.09 6.81
CA LEU A 26 -9.95 -13.85 6.13
C LEU A 26 -9.87 -14.03 4.62
N ALA A 27 -9.30 -15.14 4.14
CA ALA A 27 -9.23 -15.43 2.71
C ALA A 27 -10.63 -15.60 2.10
N ASP A 28 -11.52 -16.30 2.80
CA ASP A 28 -12.89 -16.53 2.36
C ASP A 28 -13.69 -15.22 2.30
N VAL A 29 -13.61 -14.39 3.35
CA VAL A 29 -14.21 -13.05 3.38
C VAL A 29 -13.67 -12.16 2.25
N ILE A 30 -12.36 -12.22 1.95
CA ILE A 30 -11.77 -11.48 0.83
C ILE A 30 -12.34 -11.97 -0.51
N LEU A 31 -12.49 -13.29 -0.70
CA LEU A 31 -13.08 -13.86 -1.91
C LEU A 31 -14.55 -13.48 -2.07
N GLU A 32 -15.32 -13.51 -0.98
CA GLU A 32 -16.71 -13.10 -0.97
C GLU A 32 -16.85 -11.61 -1.33
N ILE A 33 -16.04 -10.74 -0.72
CA ILE A 33 -16.01 -9.31 -1.04
C ILE A 33 -15.64 -9.12 -2.52
N LYS A 34 -14.61 -9.81 -3.03
CA LYS A 34 -14.22 -9.71 -4.45
C LYS A 34 -15.33 -10.18 -5.38
N THR A 35 -16.05 -11.24 -5.02
CA THR A 35 -17.18 -11.75 -5.81
C THR A 35 -18.31 -10.73 -5.85
N LYS A 36 -18.67 -10.17 -4.69
CA LYS A 36 -19.66 -9.07 -4.60
C LYS A 36 -19.18 -7.83 -5.36
N MET A 37 -17.89 -7.51 -5.32
CA MET A 37 -17.34 -6.42 -6.12
C MET A 37 -17.53 -6.65 -7.61
N GLN A 38 -17.33 -7.86 -8.11
CA GLN A 38 -17.56 -8.20 -9.52
C GLN A 38 -19.05 -8.21 -9.89
N GLU A 39 -19.90 -8.79 -9.04
CA GLU A 39 -21.34 -8.91 -9.28
C GLU A 39 -22.06 -7.56 -9.33
N TYR A 40 -21.73 -6.66 -8.40
CA TYR A 40 -22.35 -5.34 -8.29
C TYR A 40 -21.53 -4.24 -8.99
N GLY A 41 -20.38 -4.58 -9.60
CA GLY A 41 -19.48 -3.61 -10.21
C GLY A 41 -18.85 -2.62 -9.21
N ILE A 42 -18.77 -2.98 -7.93
CA ILE A 42 -18.22 -2.14 -6.86
C ILE A 42 -16.70 -2.14 -6.99
N THR A 43 -16.11 -0.95 -7.06
CA THR A 43 -14.66 -0.78 -7.12
C THR A 43 -14.09 -0.38 -5.76
N GLY A 44 -12.77 -0.47 -5.59
CA GLY A 44 -12.12 0.03 -4.38
C GLY A 44 -12.35 1.54 -4.15
N ALA A 45 -12.72 2.31 -5.18
CA ALA A 45 -13.11 3.71 -5.03
C ALA A 45 -14.47 3.85 -4.32
N ASP A 46 -15.43 2.97 -4.64
CA ASP A 46 -16.77 2.97 -4.04
C ASP A 46 -16.74 2.58 -2.55
N LEU A 47 -15.76 1.74 -2.17
CA LEU A 47 -15.49 1.38 -0.77
C LEU A 47 -14.65 2.45 -0.03
N GLY A 48 -14.30 3.56 -0.68
CA GLY A 48 -13.45 4.62 -0.09
C GLY A 48 -12.00 4.18 0.18
N LEU A 49 -11.57 3.03 -0.36
CA LEU A 49 -10.21 2.49 -0.23
C LEU A 49 -9.21 3.24 -1.12
N MET A 50 -9.69 3.88 -2.18
CA MET A 50 -8.89 4.77 -3.00
C MET A 50 -8.74 6.11 -2.25
N GLY A 51 -7.72 6.20 -1.40
CA GLY A 51 -7.38 7.41 -0.68
C GLY A 51 -7.37 8.61 -1.63
N LYS A 52 -8.15 9.65 -1.32
CA LYS A 52 -8.13 10.95 -2.00
C LYS A 52 -6.67 11.29 -2.31
N LYS A 53 -6.28 11.22 -3.59
CA LYS A 53 -4.99 11.72 -4.05
C LYS A 53 -4.94 13.16 -3.59
N ARG A 54 -4.20 13.42 -2.50
CA ARG A 54 -3.98 14.77 -2.01
C ARG A 54 -3.29 15.49 -3.16
N VAL A 55 -4.04 16.33 -3.86
CA VAL A 55 -3.48 17.26 -4.84
C VAL A 55 -2.67 18.25 -4.02
N MET A 56 -1.39 17.95 -3.82
CA MET A 56 -0.44 18.96 -3.36
C MET A 56 -0.43 20.03 -4.43
N LYS A 57 -1.04 21.18 -4.12
CA LYS A 57 -0.84 22.41 -4.89
C LYS A 57 0.67 22.68 -4.87
N THR A 58 1.33 22.38 -5.97
CA THR A 58 2.68 22.87 -6.23
C THR A 58 2.57 24.39 -6.38
N SER A 59 3.00 25.14 -5.38
CA SER A 59 3.23 26.57 -5.57
C SER A 59 4.28 26.76 -6.67
N PRO A 60 4.11 27.71 -7.60
CA PRO A 60 5.09 27.94 -8.65
C PRO A 60 6.40 28.48 -8.04
N ALA A 61 7.52 27.84 -8.38
CA ALA A 61 8.85 28.29 -7.99
C ALA A 61 9.16 29.65 -8.65
N PRO A 62 9.87 30.57 -7.97
CA PRO A 62 10.23 31.85 -8.57
C PRO A 62 11.29 31.65 -9.66
N LEU A 63 11.01 32.26 -10.80
CA LEU A 63 11.88 32.40 -11.96
C LEU A 63 13.08 33.28 -11.58
N GLY A 64 14.30 32.76 -11.60
CA GLY A 64 15.49 33.62 -11.51
C GLY A 64 16.74 32.98 -10.92
N SER A 65 17.48 32.26 -11.76
CA SER A 65 18.95 32.30 -11.83
C SER A 65 19.44 31.22 -12.80
N ASN A 66 19.51 31.56 -14.08
CA ASN A 66 20.33 30.80 -15.02
C ASN A 66 21.32 31.79 -15.62
N GLU A 67 22.41 32.01 -14.90
CA GLU A 67 23.67 32.40 -15.49
C GLU A 67 24.65 31.29 -15.15
N PRO A 68 25.14 30.59 -16.19
CA PRO A 68 26.51 30.14 -16.15
C PRO A 68 27.26 30.62 -17.38
N GLU A 69 28.38 31.26 -17.05
CA GLU A 69 29.60 31.53 -17.80
C GLU A 69 29.77 30.90 -19.18
N GLN A 70 30.27 31.74 -20.09
CA GLN A 70 30.92 31.39 -21.36
C GLN A 70 31.94 30.25 -21.16
N PRO A 71 32.19 29.40 -22.17
CA PRO A 71 33.24 29.77 -23.13
C PRO A 71 33.06 29.15 -24.53
N ALA A 72 33.42 29.90 -25.58
CA ALA A 72 34.17 29.39 -26.72
C ALA A 72 34.41 30.52 -27.71
N SER A 73 35.65 30.98 -27.71
CA SER A 73 36.22 31.85 -28.72
C SER A 73 36.24 31.19 -30.10
N GLU A 74 36.39 32.07 -31.11
CA GLU A 74 37.02 31.84 -32.41
C GLU A 74 36.10 31.42 -33.57
N HIS A 75 35.71 32.39 -34.41
CA HIS A 75 36.37 32.65 -35.70
C HIS A 75 35.48 33.52 -36.60
N THR A 76 35.94 34.75 -36.87
CA THR A 76 35.72 35.61 -38.05
C THR A 76 36.26 36.97 -37.58
N GLU A 77 37.42 37.46 -38.03
CA GLU A 77 37.56 38.21 -39.28
C GLU A 77 39.04 38.49 -39.61
N MET A 78 39.35 38.45 -40.91
CA MET A 78 40.52 38.96 -41.68
C MET A 78 41.92 38.37 -41.46
#